data_AF-K1SDJ8-F1
#
_entry.id   AF-K1SDJ8-F1
#
_cell.length_a   1.000
_cell.length_b   1.000
_cell.length_c   1.000
_cell.angle_alpha   90.00
_cell.angle_beta   90.00
_cell.angle_gamma   90.00
#
_symmetry.space_group_name_H-M   'P 1'
#
loop_
_entity.id
_entity.type
_entity.pdbx_description
1 polymer ?
#
loop_
_entity_poly.entity_id
_entity_poly.type
_entity_poly.pdbx_seq_one_letter_code
_entity_poly.pdbx_strand_id
1 'polypeptide(L)' 'MQKLACKLALKNAGVQPEEVRYLFGGDLLRQGIATSMGAEELQIPVFGLFGACSTSGEALALAAMTVAAGYGDLV' A
#
# COMPACT_ATOMS: atom_id res chain seq x y z
N MET A 1 10.70 2.62 -7.66
CA MET A 1 10.09 3.84 -7.08
C MET A 1 9.18 3.53 -5.89
N GLN A 2 8.22 2.60 -6.01
CA GLN A 2 7.28 2.29 -4.91
C GLN A 2 7.97 1.90 -3.58
N LYS A 3 9.00 1.03 -3.61
CA LYS A 3 9.81 0.70 -2.43
C LYS A 3 10.33 1.93 -1.67
N LEU A 4 10.90 2.88 -2.43
CA LEU A 4 11.47 4.10 -1.86
C LEU A 4 10.38 4.98 -1.24
N ALA A 5 9.25 5.12 -1.92
CA ALA A 5 8.11 5.87 -1.42
C ALA A 5 7.57 5.26 -0.10
N CYS A 6 7.40 3.94 -0.04
CA CYS A 6 6.95 3.25 1.16
C CYS A 6 7.95 3.41 2.31
N LYS A 7 9.26 3.19 2.06
CA LYS A 7 10.30 3.38 3.10
C LYS A 7 10.35 4.82 3.62
N LEU A 8 10.13 5.81 2.75
CA LEU A 8 10.09 7.20 3.16
C LEU A 8 8.83 7.51 3.99
N ALA A 9 7.66 7.00 3.59
CA ALA A 9 6.42 7.16 4.35
C ALA A 9 6.52 6.52 5.75
N LEU A 10 6.99 5.27 5.83
CA LEU A 10 7.24 4.56 7.09
C LEU A 10 8.20 5.34 8.00
N LYS A 11 9.32 5.80 7.44
CA LYS A 11 10.30 6.61 8.18
C LYS A 11 9.68 7.89 8.74
N ASN A 12 8.87 8.60 7.95
CA ASN A 12 8.24 9.85 8.37
C ASN A 12 7.15 9.62 9.42
N ALA A 13 6.47 8.47 9.38
CA ALA A 13 5.47 8.08 10.36
C ALA A 13 6.09 7.51 11.66
N GLY A 14 7.36 7.12 11.64
CA GLY A 14 7.99 6.42 12.76
C GLY A 14 7.44 5.01 12.96
N VAL A 15 6.97 4.38 11.87
CA VAL A 15 6.29 3.08 11.85
C VAL A 15 7.21 2.05 11.18
N GLN A 16 7.30 0.87 11.78
CA GLN A 16 8.02 -0.26 11.22
C GLN A 16 7.15 -1.01 10.20
N PRO A 17 7.73 -1.65 9.17
CA PRO A 17 6.95 -2.38 8.17
C PRO A 17 6.02 -3.43 8.77
N GLU A 18 6.45 -4.09 9.86
CA GLU A 18 5.70 -5.16 10.53
C GLU A 18 4.44 -4.65 11.27
N GLU A 19 4.35 -3.35 11.53
CA GLU A 19 3.18 -2.70 12.12
C GLU A 19 2.12 -2.36 11.06
N VAL A 20 2.48 -2.39 9.77
CA VAL A 20 1.53 -2.16 8.67
C VAL A 20 0.83 -3.46 8.32
N ARG A 21 -0.48 -3.47 8.54
CA ARG A 21 -1.29 -4.67 8.34
C ARG A 21 -1.55 -5.00 6.87
N TYR A 22 -1.77 -3.98 6.05
CA TYR A 22 -2.11 -4.12 4.63
C TYR A 22 -1.47 -3.00 3.80
N LEU A 23 -1.00 -3.34 2.61
CA LEU A 23 -0.57 -2.38 1.60
C LEU A 23 -1.59 -2.39 0.46
N PHE A 24 -2.24 -1.25 0.24
CA PHE A 24 -3.12 -1.03 -0.91
C PHE A 24 -2.32 -0.35 -2.01
N GLY A 25 -2.10 -1.05 -3.12
CA GLY A 25 -1.19 -0.55 -4.16
C GLY A 25 -1.50 -1.12 -5.53
N GLY A 26 -1.06 -0.42 -6.57
CA GLY A 26 -1.26 -0.86 -7.94
C GLY A 26 -0.34 -0.16 -8.92
N ASP A 27 -0.32 -0.67 -10.14
CA ASP A 27 0.45 -0.14 -11.25
C ASP A 27 -0.36 -0.17 -12.55
N LEU A 28 0.10 0.61 -13.53
CA LEU A 28 -0.57 0.73 -14.83
C LEU A 28 -0.31 -0.48 -15.75
N LEU A 29 0.44 -1.49 -15.30
CA LEU A 29 0.75 -2.69 -16.09
C LEU A 29 -0.36 -3.75 -16.00
N ARG A 30 -1.43 -3.47 -15.25
CA ARG A 30 -2.66 -4.29 -15.10
C ARG A 30 -2.48 -5.64 -14.41
N GLN A 31 -1.28 -6.18 -14.41
CA GLN A 31 -0.94 -7.47 -13.79
C GLN A 31 -0.35 -7.30 -12.38
N GLY A 32 -0.11 -6.05 -11.94
CA GLY A 32 0.41 -5.78 -10.60
C GLY A 32 1.89 -6.10 -10.41
N ILE A 33 2.63 -6.48 -11.47
CA ILE A 33 4.02 -6.96 -11.38
C ILE A 33 4.93 -5.90 -10.75
N ALA A 34 4.82 -4.64 -11.17
CA ALA A 34 5.66 -3.58 -10.64
C ALA A 34 5.37 -3.32 -9.16
N THR A 35 4.12 -3.49 -8.75
CA THR A 35 3.68 -3.34 -7.36
C THR A 35 4.15 -4.51 -6.50
N SER A 36 3.91 -5.74 -6.94
CA SER A 36 4.34 -6.95 -6.23
C SER A 36 5.85 -6.96 -6.00
N MET A 37 6.65 -6.76 -7.06
CA MET A 37 8.11 -6.70 -6.94
C MET A 37 8.58 -5.47 -6.14
N GLY A 38 7.87 -4.34 -6.24
CA GLY A 38 8.22 -3.11 -5.55
C GLY A 38 7.96 -3.16 -4.03
N ALA A 39 7.00 -3.97 -3.59
CA ALA A 39 6.61 -4.12 -2.20
C ALA A 39 7.16 -5.39 -1.53
N GLU A 40 7.67 -6.36 -2.30
CA GLU A 40 8.12 -7.68 -1.81
C GLU A 40 9.04 -7.59 -0.58
N GLU A 41 10.08 -6.75 -0.61
CA GLU A 41 11.02 -6.59 0.51
C GLU A 41 10.39 -6.04 1.80
N LEU A 42 9.22 -5.41 1.72
CA LEU A 42 8.53 -4.89 2.91
C LEU A 42 7.81 -6.00 3.69
N GLN A 43 7.57 -7.15 3.06
CA GLN A 43 6.85 -8.30 3.64
C GLN A 43 5.45 -7.93 4.19
N ILE A 44 4.84 -6.84 3.68
CA ILE A 44 3.48 -6.41 4.01
C ILE A 44 2.51 -7.11 3.04
N PRO A 45 1.39 -7.69 3.51
CA PRO A 45 0.35 -8.24 2.64
C PRO A 45 -0.21 -7.18 1.68
N VAL A 46 -0.18 -7.47 0.38
CA VAL A 46 -0.59 -6.53 -0.68
C VAL A 46 -1.99 -6.84 -1.19
N PHE A 47 -2.87 -5.85 -1.14
CA PHE A 47 -4.08 -5.79 -1.98
C PHE A 47 -3.73 -5.09 -3.29
N GLY A 48 -3.60 -5.87 -4.36
CA GLY A 48 -3.32 -5.38 -5.70
C GLY A 48 -4.55 -4.70 -6.31
N LEU A 49 -4.40 -3.44 -6.71
CA LEU A 49 -5.46 -2.59 -7.25
C LEU A 49 -5.20 -2.23 -8.71
N PHE A 50 -6.28 -1.94 -9.46
CA PHE A 50 -6.18 -1.42 -10.82
C PHE A 50 -7.38 -0.51 -11.14
N GLY A 51 -7.18 0.79 -10.94
CA GLY A 51 -8.10 1.87 -11.35
C GLY A 51 -7.46 2.82 -12.39
N ALA A 52 -6.37 2.42 -13.04
CA ALA A 52 -5.55 3.30 -13.87
C ALA A 52 -5.12 4.58 -13.11
N CYS A 53 -5.43 5.78 -13.61
CA CYS A 53 -5.07 7.04 -12.97
C CYS A 53 -5.73 7.26 -11.60
N SER A 54 -6.85 6.60 -11.30
CA SER A 54 -7.54 6.76 -10.02
C SER A 54 -7.04 5.83 -8.92
N THR A 55 -6.09 4.93 -9.23
CA THR A 55 -5.59 3.90 -8.29
C THR A 55 -5.10 4.50 -6.96
N SER A 56 -4.52 5.70 -6.97
CA SER A 56 -4.08 6.37 -5.75
C SER A 56 -5.24 6.77 -4.83
N GLY A 57 -6.33 7.29 -5.41
CA GLY A 57 -7.54 7.64 -4.66
C GLY A 57 -8.30 6.40 -4.19
N GLU A 58 -8.36 5.37 -5.03
CA GLU A 58 -8.93 4.06 -4.68
C GLU A 58 -8.19 3.43 -3.50
N ALA A 59 -6.85 3.39 -3.53
CA ALA A 59 -6.03 2.86 -2.46
C ALA A 59 -6.27 3.60 -1.14
N LEU A 60 -6.32 4.93 -1.16
CA LEU A 60 -6.55 5.73 0.04
C LEU A 60 -7.96 5.52 0.61
N ALA A 61 -8.99 5.46 -0.25
CA ALA A 61 -10.36 5.19 0.18
C ALA A 61 -10.48 3.81 0.83
N LEU A 62 -9.90 2.77 0.22
CA LEU A 62 -9.91 1.42 0.76
C LEU A 62 -9.14 1.31 2.09
N ALA A 63 -7.97 1.95 2.19
CA ALA A 63 -7.20 2.00 3.43
C ALA A 63 -8.01 2.67 4.57
N ALA A 64 -8.60 3.84 4.30
CA ALA A 64 -9.43 4.56 5.27
C ALA A 64 -10.65 3.73 5.71
N MET A 65 -11.35 3.08 4.78
CA MET A 65 -12.46 2.18 5.09
C MET A 65 -12.03 0.98 5.95
N THR A 66 -10.85 0.42 5.66
CA THR A 66 -10.28 -0.72 6.40
C THR A 66 -9.97 -0.34 7.84
N VAL A 67 -9.38 0.83 8.06
CA VAL A 67 -9.13 1.37 9.41
C VAL A 67 -10.44 1.68 10.13
N ALA A 68 -11.39 2.34 9.46
CA ALA A 68 -12.70 2.66 10.04
C ALA A 68 -13.49 1.40 10.46
N ALA A 69 -13.29 0.28 9.78
CA ALA A 69 -13.89 -1.00 10.12
C ALA A 69 -13.16 -1.75 11.24
N GLY A 70 -12.05 -1.22 11.78
CA GLY A 70 -11.23 -1.88 12.81
C GLY A 70 -10.37 -3.02 12.26
N TYR A 71 -10.14 -3.08 10.95
CA TYR A 71 -9.28 -4.09 10.33
C TYR A 71 -7.82 -3.64 10.20
N GLY A 72 -7.50 -2.41 10.61
CA GLY A 72 -6.15 -1.88 10.74
C GLY A 72 -6.12 -0.65 11.64
N ASP A 73 -4.94 -0.30 12.15
CA ASP A 73 -4.77 0.75 13.16
C ASP A 73 -4.29 2.09 12.58
N LEU A 74 -3.80 2.09 11.33
CA LEU A 74 -3.22 3.25 10.66
C LEU A 74 -3.53 3.27 9.16
N VAL A 75 -3.58 4.48 8.59
CA VAL A 75 -3.70 4.76 7.14
C VAL A 75 -2.35 5.20 6.58
#